data_AF-A0A9E2JRD7-F1
#
_entry.id   AF-A0A9E2JRD7-F1
#
_cell.length_a   1.000
_cell.length_b   1.000
_cell.length_c   1.000
_cell.angle_alpha   90.00
_cell.angle_beta   90.00
_cell.angle_gamma   90.00
#
_symmetry.space_group_name_H-M   'P 1'
#
loop_
_entity.id
_entity.type
_entity.pdbx_description
1 polymer ?
#
loop_
_entity_poly.entity_id
_entity_poly.type
_entity_poly.pdbx_seq_one_letter_code
_entity_poly.pdbx_strand_id
1 'polypeptide(L)'
;MGPDHDDRRFRRGLSVALPTALVFLTVAFGIAGWSGVHRDAAGAPMWGHVLYNTIPAFFGDGSYLPGPANAAADNPWIQTARFTGLAATISALLAIVATLLRDTLTRMLAGFRRAHTVVVGVSDFAVDHAAHTARTTAFDTTEKLERQSANRSDLRVLRIPDGMRGGTATGWSLGRPARIVFGDRNSMINVERARNWLGTTKAPAAGTCA
;
A
#
# COMPACT_ATOMS: atom_id res chain seq x y z
N MET A 1 -5.32 14.75 21.25
CA MET A 1 -4.84 14.60 19.85
C MET A 1 -3.93 13.39 19.83
N GLY A 2 -4.42 12.27 19.30
CA GLY A 2 -3.74 10.98 19.40
C GLY A 2 -2.67 10.79 18.32
N PRO A 3 -1.54 10.13 18.63
CA PRO A 3 -0.39 9.92 17.73
C PRO A 3 -0.72 9.12 16.45
N ASP A 4 -1.87 8.47 16.37
CA ASP A 4 -2.29 7.67 15.19
C ASP A 4 -2.79 8.51 14.00
N HIS A 5 -3.18 9.78 14.22
CA HIS A 5 -3.60 10.64 13.12
C HIS A 5 -2.41 11.11 12.27
N ASP A 6 -1.25 11.26 12.91
CA ASP A 6 0.01 11.58 12.27
C ASP A 6 0.57 10.39 11.50
N ASP A 7 0.44 9.17 12.02
CA ASP A 7 0.99 7.97 11.38
C ASP A 7 0.38 7.68 9.99
N ARG A 8 -0.92 7.95 9.81
CA ARG A 8 -1.61 7.78 8.50
C ARG A 8 -1.28 8.92 7.53
N ARG A 9 -1.16 10.15 8.03
CA ARG A 9 -0.75 11.30 7.22
C ARG A 9 0.71 11.19 6.81
N PHE A 10 1.55 10.67 7.71
CA PHE A 10 2.96 10.41 7.48
C PHE A 10 3.16 9.29 6.45
N ARG A 11 2.43 8.17 6.53
CA ARG A 11 2.54 7.09 5.52
C ARG A 11 2.02 7.50 4.14
N ARG A 12 0.90 8.23 4.08
CA ARG A 12 0.38 8.79 2.82
C ARG A 12 1.31 9.87 2.27
N GLY A 13 1.82 10.72 3.16
CA GLY A 13 2.82 11.74 2.86
C GLY A 13 4.08 11.11 2.30
N LEU A 14 4.61 10.06 2.92
CA LEU A 14 5.81 9.35 2.47
C LEU A 14 5.61 8.66 1.12
N SER A 15 4.45 8.03 0.88
CA SER A 15 4.16 7.38 -0.41
C SER A 15 4.06 8.35 -1.60
N VAL A 16 3.83 9.64 -1.34
CA VAL A 16 3.78 10.68 -2.38
C VAL A 16 5.08 11.50 -2.39
N ALA A 17 5.60 11.85 -1.21
CA ALA A 17 6.80 12.65 -1.05
C ALA A 17 8.05 11.92 -1.54
N LEU A 18 8.15 10.60 -1.34
CA LEU A 18 9.28 9.82 -1.80
C LEU A 18 9.39 9.81 -3.35
N PRO A 19 8.38 9.38 -4.13
CA PRO A 19 8.49 9.44 -5.59
C PRO A 19 8.66 10.87 -6.09
N THR A 20 8.00 11.85 -5.45
CA THR A 20 8.13 13.26 -5.80
C THR A 20 9.56 13.76 -5.61
N ALA A 21 10.18 13.48 -4.46
CA ALA A 21 11.57 13.85 -4.18
C ALA A 21 12.54 13.17 -5.16
N LEU A 22 12.32 11.89 -5.48
CA LEU A 22 13.13 11.17 -6.45
C LEU A 22 13.00 11.76 -7.87
N VAL A 23 11.81 12.21 -8.28
CA VAL A 23 11.62 12.94 -9.54
C VAL A 23 12.43 14.22 -9.56
N PHE A 24 12.35 15.05 -8.51
CA PHE A 24 13.11 16.30 -8.44
C PHE A 24 14.62 16.06 -8.48
N LEU A 25 15.12 15.06 -7.74
CA LEU A 25 16.53 14.69 -7.77
C LEU A 25 16.97 14.22 -9.16
N THR A 26 16.15 13.41 -9.81
CA THR A 26 16.41 12.90 -11.18
C THR A 26 16.53 14.05 -12.17
N VAL A 27 15.61 15.01 -12.12
CA VAL A 27 15.63 16.18 -13.00
C VAL A 27 16.85 17.06 -12.71
N ALA A 28 17.15 17.33 -11.43
CA ALA A 28 18.29 18.17 -11.06
C ALA A 28 19.63 17.56 -11.49
N PHE A 29 19.84 16.28 -11.20
CA PHE A 29 21.06 15.57 -11.60
C PHE A 29 21.15 15.33 -13.11
N GLY A 30 20.01 15.10 -13.78
CA GLY A 30 19.95 14.98 -15.23
C GLY A 30 20.37 16.29 -15.91
N ILE A 31 19.77 17.41 -15.51
CA ILE A 31 20.13 18.73 -16.04
C ILE A 31 21.61 19.03 -15.78
N ALA A 32 22.11 18.81 -14.55
CA ALA A 32 23.50 19.04 -14.21
C ALA A 32 24.47 18.16 -15.03
N GLY A 33 24.15 16.87 -15.19
CA GLY A 33 24.97 15.94 -15.96
C GLY A 33 24.99 16.25 -17.46
N TRP A 34 23.81 16.40 -18.07
CA TRP A 34 23.69 16.59 -19.52
C TRP A 34 24.09 17.98 -19.98
N SER A 35 23.97 19.02 -19.14
CA SER A 35 24.42 20.38 -19.48
C SER A 35 25.95 20.49 -19.63
N GLY A 36 26.71 19.58 -19.01
CA GLY A 36 28.15 19.46 -19.21
C GLY A 36 28.52 18.72 -20.50
N VAL A 37 27.64 17.86 -21.01
CA VAL A 37 27.86 17.00 -22.19
C VAL A 37 27.35 17.63 -23.48
N HIS A 38 26.17 18.26 -23.45
CA HIS A 38 25.54 18.88 -24.61
C HIS A 38 25.70 20.40 -24.55
N ARG A 39 26.79 20.87 -25.15
CA ARG A 39 27.11 22.29 -25.29
C ARG A 39 27.24 22.69 -26.75
N ASP A 40 26.82 23.91 -27.06
CA ASP A 40 27.04 24.49 -28.38
C ASP A 40 28.50 24.93 -28.56
N ALA A 41 28.83 25.46 -29.74
CA ALA A 41 30.18 25.94 -30.05
C ALA A 41 30.64 27.12 -29.16
N ALA A 42 29.70 27.82 -28.51
CA ALA A 42 29.98 28.89 -27.55
C ALA A 42 30.09 28.38 -26.11
N GLY A 43 29.92 27.08 -25.87
CA GLY A 43 29.97 26.45 -24.55
C GLY A 43 28.67 26.55 -23.74
N ALA A 44 27.59 27.08 -24.33
CA ALA A 44 26.29 27.17 -23.67
C ALA A 44 25.53 25.83 -23.74
N PRO A 45 24.75 25.46 -22.71
CA PRO A 45 24.01 24.21 -22.69
C PRO A 45 22.91 24.20 -23.76
N MET A 46 22.89 23.15 -24.58
CA MET A 46 21.84 22.93 -25.57
C MET A 46 20.60 22.36 -24.89
N TRP A 47 19.77 23.23 -24.31
CA TRP A 47 18.62 22.86 -23.47
C TRP A 47 17.69 21.81 -24.07
N GLY A 48 17.47 21.83 -25.39
CA GLY A 48 16.68 20.81 -26.08
C GLY A 48 17.24 19.39 -25.88
N HIS A 49 18.55 19.20 -26.05
CA HIS A 49 19.21 17.92 -25.83
C HIS A 49 19.30 17.55 -24.35
N VAL A 50 19.55 18.53 -23.49
CA VAL A 50 19.62 18.33 -22.02
C VAL A 50 18.29 17.79 -21.49
N LEU A 51 17.17 18.42 -21.86
CA LEU A 51 15.84 17.99 -21.42
C LEU A 51 15.46 16.66 -22.07
N TYR A 52 15.69 16.52 -23.39
CA TYR A 52 15.41 15.28 -24.11
C TYR A 52 16.13 14.08 -23.48
N ASN A 53 17.40 14.21 -23.08
CA ASN A 53 18.17 13.12 -22.47
C ASN A 53 17.92 12.94 -20.97
N THR A 54 17.28 13.89 -20.30
CA THR A 54 16.85 13.74 -18.89
C THR A 54 15.63 12.83 -18.77
N ILE A 55 14.72 12.85 -19.76
CA ILE A 55 13.48 12.06 -19.73
C ILE A 55 13.76 10.52 -19.71
N PRO A 56 14.63 9.97 -20.57
CA PRO A 56 14.97 8.55 -20.54
C PRO A 56 15.61 8.06 -19.24
N ALA A 57 16.16 8.95 -18.40
CA ALA A 57 16.75 8.58 -17.11
C ALA A 57 15.71 7.94 -16.17
N PHE A 58 14.42 8.26 -16.32
CA PHE A 58 13.32 7.62 -15.59
C PHE A 58 13.11 6.14 -15.95
N PHE A 59 13.52 5.74 -17.15
CA PHE A 59 13.38 4.38 -17.65
C PHE A 59 14.65 3.55 -17.47
N GLY A 60 15.73 4.16 -16.96
CA GLY A 60 17.04 3.52 -16.90
C GLY A 60 17.62 3.23 -18.30
N ASP A 61 17.06 3.83 -19.35
CA ASP A 61 17.53 3.64 -20.71
C ASP A 61 18.87 4.37 -20.90
N GLY A 62 19.75 3.78 -21.70
CA GLY A 62 21.06 4.33 -22.07
C GLY A 62 21.33 4.31 -23.58
N SER A 63 20.35 3.91 -24.39
CA SER A 63 20.47 3.72 -25.85
C SER A 63 20.69 5.01 -26.65
N TYR A 64 20.33 6.16 -26.09
CA TYR A 64 20.43 7.50 -26.70
C TYR A 64 21.78 8.17 -26.46
N LEU A 65 22.76 7.50 -25.84
CA LEU A 65 24.11 8.01 -25.68
C LEU A 65 24.82 8.03 -27.05
N PRO A 66 25.03 9.20 -27.70
CA PRO A 66 25.89 9.24 -28.87
C PRO A 66 27.33 8.96 -28.39
N GLY A 67 28.11 8.19 -29.17
CA GLY A 67 29.47 7.78 -28.80
C GLY A 67 30.44 8.96 -28.57
N PRO A 68 31.68 8.72 -28.09
CA PRO A 68 32.24 7.46 -27.61
C PRO A 68 31.65 7.14 -26.23
N ALA A 69 31.42 5.87 -25.95
CA ALA A 69 30.65 5.33 -24.83
C ALA A 69 31.14 5.70 -23.40
N ASN A 70 32.05 6.65 -23.23
CA ASN A 70 32.79 6.90 -21.99
C ASN A 70 32.43 8.26 -21.34
N ALA A 71 32.26 9.35 -22.09
CA ALA A 71 32.10 10.68 -21.47
C ALA A 71 30.79 10.86 -20.67
N ALA A 72 29.70 10.25 -21.14
CA ALA A 72 28.41 10.28 -20.45
C ALA A 72 28.19 9.05 -19.56
N ALA A 73 28.85 7.92 -19.86
CA ALA A 73 28.83 6.74 -19.00
C ALA A 73 29.63 6.96 -17.72
N ASP A 74 30.75 7.69 -17.78
CA ASP A 74 31.61 7.98 -16.64
C ASP A 74 31.16 9.23 -15.85
N ASN A 75 30.12 9.93 -16.31
CA ASN A 75 29.62 11.11 -15.62
C ASN A 75 28.76 10.69 -14.41
N PRO A 76 29.22 10.94 -13.16
CA PRO A 76 28.52 10.48 -11.96
C PRO A 76 27.15 11.14 -11.79
N TRP A 77 26.95 12.35 -12.33
CA TRP A 77 25.66 13.04 -12.28
C TRP A 77 24.62 12.32 -13.15
N ILE A 78 25.02 11.84 -14.32
CA ILE A 78 24.14 11.08 -15.23
C ILE A 78 23.82 9.71 -14.63
N GLN A 79 24.81 9.02 -14.06
CA GLN A 79 24.57 7.76 -13.35
C GLN A 79 23.61 7.94 -12.17
N THR A 80 23.79 9.00 -11.38
CA THR A 80 22.92 9.30 -10.24
C THR A 80 21.50 9.60 -10.72
N ALA A 81 21.34 10.42 -11.77
CA ALA A 81 20.04 10.71 -12.37
C ALA A 81 19.32 9.43 -12.84
N ARG A 82 20.03 8.50 -13.48
CA ARG A 82 19.46 7.21 -13.91
C ARG A 82 19.00 6.36 -12.74
N PHE A 83 19.82 6.27 -11.69
CA PHE A 83 19.47 5.51 -10.50
C PHE A 83 18.25 6.10 -9.79
N THR A 84 18.24 7.41 -9.55
CA THR A 84 17.10 8.08 -8.90
C THR A 84 15.86 8.04 -9.78
N GLY A 85 16.02 8.11 -11.11
CA GLY A 85 14.91 8.08 -12.07
C GLY A 85 14.24 6.72 -12.12
N LEU A 86 15.03 5.65 -12.22
CA LEU A 86 14.53 4.28 -12.16
C LEU A 86 13.87 4.00 -10.80
N ALA A 87 14.49 4.45 -9.70
CA ALA A 87 13.92 4.33 -8.37
C ALA A 87 12.58 5.09 -8.23
N ALA A 88 12.48 6.29 -8.82
CA ALA A 88 11.24 7.06 -8.87
C ALA A 88 10.13 6.24 -9.57
N THR A 89 10.43 5.69 -10.75
CA THR A 89 9.47 4.89 -11.53
C THR A 89 9.03 3.63 -10.79
N ILE A 90 9.97 2.86 -10.22
CA ILE A 90 9.65 1.67 -9.41
C ILE A 90 8.79 2.06 -8.21
N SER A 91 9.16 3.13 -7.50
CA SER A 91 8.41 3.58 -6.31
C SER A 91 6.99 4.03 -6.67
N ALA A 92 6.81 4.72 -7.80
CA ALA A 92 5.51 5.12 -8.30
C ALA A 92 4.64 3.90 -8.68
N LEU A 93 5.23 2.92 -9.38
CA LEU A 93 4.54 1.67 -9.71
C LEU A 93 4.13 0.91 -8.45
N LEU A 94 5.02 0.76 -7.48
CA LEU A 94 4.71 0.13 -6.20
C LEU A 94 3.61 0.88 -5.44
N ALA A 95 3.61 2.22 -5.48
CA ALA A 95 2.55 3.03 -4.88
C ALA A 95 1.20 2.82 -5.58
N ILE A 96 1.18 2.74 -6.92
CA ILE A 96 -0.04 2.43 -7.68
C ILE A 96 -0.54 1.02 -7.36
N VAL A 97 0.34 0.02 -7.39
CA VAL A 97 -0.01 -1.36 -7.03
C VAL A 97 -0.53 -1.44 -5.60
N ALA A 98 0.10 -0.75 -4.65
CA ALA A 98 -0.33 -0.72 -3.26
C ALA A 98 -1.67 -0.02 -3.06
N THR A 99 -1.99 1.02 -3.85
CA THR A 99 -3.30 1.68 -3.77
C THR A 99 -4.40 0.83 -4.39
N LEU A 100 -4.16 0.20 -5.55
CA LEU A 100 -5.11 -0.70 -6.20
C LEU A 100 -5.36 -1.99 -5.41
N LEU A 101 -4.31 -2.58 -4.82
CA LEU A 101 -4.39 -3.81 -4.05
C LEU A 101 -4.58 -3.58 -2.55
N ARG A 102 -4.93 -2.37 -2.10
CA ARG A 102 -5.03 -2.04 -0.68
C ARG A 102 -5.92 -3.01 0.10
N ASP A 103 -7.09 -3.32 -0.46
CA ASP A 103 -8.05 -4.22 0.18
C ASP A 103 -7.57 -5.67 0.15
N THR A 104 -6.91 -6.09 -0.93
CA THR A 104 -6.31 -7.43 -1.06
C THR A 104 -5.12 -7.61 -0.11
N LEU A 105 -4.24 -6.61 0.01
CA LEU A 105 -3.09 -6.61 0.91
C LEU A 105 -3.53 -6.61 2.37
N THR A 106 -4.54 -5.82 2.74
CA THR A 106 -5.07 -5.84 4.11
C THR A 106 -5.71 -7.18 4.46
N ARG A 107 -6.42 -7.82 3.54
CA ARG A 107 -6.93 -9.19 3.69
C ARG A 107 -5.81 -10.21 3.81
N MET A 108 -4.78 -10.13 2.97
CA MET A 108 -3.61 -11.01 3.03
C MET A 108 -2.88 -10.86 4.38
N LEU A 109 -2.68 -9.63 4.85
CA LEU A 109 -2.11 -9.35 6.17
C LEU A 109 -2.99 -9.88 7.32
N ALA A 110 -4.31 -9.82 7.19
CA ALA A 110 -5.22 -10.47 8.14
C ALA A 110 -5.06 -11.99 8.14
N GLY A 111 -4.91 -12.60 6.96
CA GLY A 111 -4.63 -14.03 6.76
C GLY A 111 -3.41 -14.53 7.54
N PHE A 112 -2.35 -13.72 7.63
CA PHE A 112 -1.15 -14.08 8.39
C PHE A 112 -1.26 -13.87 9.90
N ARG A 113 -2.31 -13.24 10.41
CA ARG A 113 -2.48 -13.02 11.85
C ARG A 113 -2.88 -14.33 12.56
N ARG A 114 -2.14 -14.64 13.62
CA ARG A 114 -2.46 -15.71 14.57
C ARG A 114 -2.97 -15.12 15.88
N ALA A 115 -3.85 -15.86 16.57
CA ALA A 115 -4.33 -15.57 17.92
C ALA A 115 -4.88 -14.14 18.10
N HIS A 116 -5.79 -13.75 17.21
CA HIS A 116 -6.45 -12.44 17.24
C HIS A 116 -7.97 -12.58 17.40
N THR A 117 -8.61 -11.51 17.86
CA THR A 117 -10.07 -11.44 17.98
C THR A 117 -10.65 -10.82 16.70
N VAL A 118 -11.60 -11.50 16.08
CA VAL A 118 -12.33 -10.97 14.92
C VAL A 118 -13.66 -10.41 15.41
N VAL A 119 -13.92 -9.15 15.14
CA VAL A 119 -15.21 -8.51 15.39
C VAL A 119 -15.94 -8.35 14.07
N VAL A 120 -17.14 -8.89 14.02
CA VAL A 120 -18.02 -8.82 12.87
C VAL A 120 -19.24 -7.99 13.24
N GLY A 121 -19.51 -6.93 12.48
CA GLY A 121 -20.56 -5.99 12.84
C GLY A 121 -20.06 -5.12 13.98
N VAL A 122 -19.48 -4.00 13.60
CA VAL A 122 -18.85 -3.08 14.52
C VAL A 122 -19.91 -2.38 15.36
N SER A 123 -19.80 -2.54 16.68
CA SER A 123 -20.53 -1.77 17.69
C SER A 123 -19.59 -1.42 18.85
N ASP A 124 -19.97 -0.42 19.64
CA ASP A 124 -19.21 -0.01 20.83
C ASP A 124 -19.04 -1.18 21.79
N PHE A 125 -20.11 -1.94 22.03
CA PHE A 125 -20.08 -3.16 22.86
C PHE A 125 -19.09 -4.20 22.37
N ALA A 126 -19.13 -4.55 21.07
CA ALA A 126 -18.28 -5.60 20.53
C ALA A 126 -16.80 -5.22 20.54
N VAL A 127 -16.52 -3.94 20.40
CA VAL A 127 -15.17 -3.41 20.42
C VAL A 127 -14.66 -3.16 21.83
N ASP A 128 -15.50 -2.76 22.78
CA ASP A 128 -15.19 -2.81 24.22
C ASP A 128 -14.83 -4.24 24.65
N HIS A 129 -15.65 -5.21 24.24
CA HIS A 129 -15.39 -6.61 24.55
C HIS A 129 -14.09 -7.11 23.90
N ALA A 130 -13.76 -6.66 22.69
CA ALA A 130 -12.53 -7.02 21.99
C ALA A 130 -11.30 -6.18 22.43
N ALA A 131 -11.48 -5.04 23.10
CA ALA A 131 -10.41 -4.18 23.58
C ALA A 131 -9.55 -4.87 24.65
N HIS A 132 -10.12 -5.83 25.38
CA HIS A 132 -9.40 -6.68 26.32
C HIS A 132 -8.43 -7.66 25.66
N THR A 133 -8.42 -7.74 24.33
CA THR A 133 -7.46 -8.56 23.56
C THR A 133 -6.43 -7.70 22.84
N ALA A 134 -5.16 -8.10 22.89
CA ALA A 134 -4.03 -7.32 22.35
C ALA A 134 -4.06 -7.12 20.82
N ARG A 135 -4.86 -7.90 20.08
CA ARG A 135 -4.96 -7.84 18.61
C ARG A 135 -6.40 -8.07 18.16
N THR A 136 -6.99 -7.06 17.53
CA THR A 136 -8.37 -7.10 17.02
C THR A 136 -8.39 -6.86 15.52
N THR A 137 -9.26 -7.55 14.80
CA THR A 137 -9.53 -7.33 13.38
C THR A 137 -11.03 -7.09 13.25
N ALA A 138 -11.45 -5.95 12.70
CA ALA A 138 -12.87 -5.60 12.59
C ALA A 138 -13.35 -5.63 11.14
N PHE A 139 -14.54 -6.19 10.95
CA PHE A 139 -15.23 -6.35 9.67
C PHE A 139 -16.58 -5.68 9.74
N ASP A 140 -16.75 -4.65 8.93
CA ASP A 140 -18.04 -4.05 8.67
C ASP A 140 -17.98 -3.22 7.39
N THR A 141 -19.06 -2.53 7.06
CA THR A 141 -19.08 -1.53 5.99
C THR A 141 -18.10 -0.39 6.27
N THR A 142 -17.57 0.20 5.20
CA THR A 142 -16.62 1.33 5.28
C THR A 142 -17.17 2.47 6.15
N GLU A 143 -18.45 2.82 6.00
CA GLU A 143 -19.12 3.87 6.76
C GLU A 143 -19.08 3.62 8.28
N LYS A 144 -19.37 2.39 8.71
CA LYS A 144 -19.37 2.03 10.13
C LYS A 144 -17.95 1.97 10.70
N LEU A 145 -16.99 1.46 9.92
CA LEU A 145 -15.57 1.45 10.29
C LEU A 145 -14.98 2.85 10.42
N GLU A 146 -15.42 3.80 9.59
CA GLU A 146 -15.01 5.21 9.66
C GLU A 146 -15.59 5.92 10.87
N ARG A 147 -16.90 5.77 11.13
CA ARG A 147 -17.55 6.30 12.34
C ARG A 147 -16.86 5.81 13.61
N GLN A 148 -16.54 4.53 13.67
CA GLN A 148 -15.86 3.98 14.84
C GLN A 148 -14.41 4.46 14.95
N SER A 149 -13.72 4.65 13.81
CA SER A 149 -12.37 5.19 13.78
C SER A 149 -12.24 6.56 14.43
N ALA A 150 -13.26 7.40 14.25
CA ALA A 150 -13.27 8.74 14.82
C ALA A 150 -13.35 8.69 16.35
N ASN A 151 -14.04 7.69 16.89
CA ASN A 151 -14.26 7.56 18.34
C ASN A 151 -13.17 6.79 19.08
N ARG A 152 -12.44 5.87 18.43
CA ARG A 152 -11.38 5.09 19.09
C ARG A 152 -10.19 4.80 18.17
N SER A 153 -9.19 5.68 18.23
CA SER A 153 -7.88 5.51 17.58
C SER A 153 -7.05 4.38 18.18
N ASP A 154 -7.20 4.13 19.48
CA ASP A 154 -6.18 3.46 20.31
C ASP A 154 -6.19 1.92 20.16
N LEU A 155 -7.18 1.39 19.44
CA LEU A 155 -7.31 -0.03 19.19
C LEU A 155 -6.51 -0.40 17.95
N ARG A 156 -5.64 -1.40 18.07
CA ARG A 156 -4.89 -2.03 16.97
C ARG A 156 -5.81 -2.86 16.07
N VAL A 157 -6.83 -2.21 15.51
CA VAL A 157 -7.86 -2.79 14.66
C VAL A 157 -7.36 -2.78 13.22
N LEU A 158 -7.14 -3.97 12.67
CA LEU A 158 -7.08 -4.09 11.22
C LEU A 158 -8.53 -4.06 10.71
N ARG A 159 -8.81 -3.12 9.82
CA ARG A 159 -10.16 -2.84 9.34
C ARG A 159 -10.27 -3.34 7.91
N ILE A 160 -11.24 -4.20 7.67
CA ILE A 160 -11.50 -4.73 6.34
C ILE A 160 -12.91 -4.25 5.95
N PRO A 161 -13.01 -3.34 4.97
CA PRO A 161 -14.30 -2.88 4.47
C PRO A 161 -14.93 -4.03 3.69
N ASP A 162 -15.91 -4.69 4.30
CA ASP A 162 -16.79 -5.63 3.64
C ASP A 162 -18.01 -5.85 4.52
N GLY A 163 -19.20 -5.57 4.00
CA GLY A 163 -20.42 -6.07 4.63
C GLY A 163 -20.44 -7.56 4.39
N MET A 164 -20.63 -8.39 5.42
CA MET A 164 -20.60 -9.85 5.28
C MET A 164 -21.72 -10.34 4.34
N ARG A 165 -21.48 -10.30 3.03
CA ARG A 165 -22.32 -10.85 1.97
C ARG A 165 -21.76 -12.23 1.66
N GLY A 166 -22.66 -13.21 1.50
CA GLY A 166 -22.31 -14.63 1.44
C GLY A 166 -21.02 -14.92 0.67
N GLY A 167 -19.98 -15.37 1.38
CA GLY A 167 -18.70 -15.79 0.81
C GLY A 167 -17.48 -14.90 1.08
N THR A 168 -17.62 -13.64 1.52
CA THR A 168 -16.45 -12.73 1.63
C THR A 168 -15.72 -12.73 2.99
N ALA A 169 -16.37 -13.19 4.07
CA ALA A 169 -15.75 -13.43 5.37
C ALA A 169 -15.52 -14.93 5.60
N THR A 170 -14.72 -15.55 4.73
CA THR A 170 -14.28 -16.94 4.90
C THR A 170 -13.08 -16.97 5.86
N GLY A 171 -12.94 -18.05 6.64
CA GLY A 171 -11.80 -18.23 7.54
C GLY A 171 -10.42 -18.12 6.84
N TRP A 172 -10.36 -18.32 5.53
CA TRP A 172 -9.14 -18.15 4.72
C TRP A 172 -8.67 -16.70 4.59
N SER A 173 -9.57 -15.73 4.45
CA SER A 173 -9.19 -14.30 4.34
C SER A 173 -8.81 -13.67 5.69
N LEU A 174 -8.98 -14.45 6.76
CA LEU A 174 -8.99 -13.99 8.14
C LEU A 174 -7.99 -14.71 9.05
N GLY A 175 -7.24 -15.67 8.50
CA GLY A 175 -6.21 -16.38 9.24
C GLY A 175 -6.78 -17.29 10.31
N ARG A 176 -6.10 -17.37 11.46
CA ARG A 176 -6.51 -18.23 12.59
C ARG A 176 -6.93 -17.37 13.78
N PRO A 177 -8.21 -16.96 13.85
CA PRO A 177 -8.72 -16.21 15.00
C PRO A 177 -8.77 -17.11 16.24
N ALA A 178 -8.46 -16.54 17.41
CA ALA A 178 -8.68 -17.22 18.70
C ALA A 178 -10.11 -17.05 19.20
N ARG A 179 -10.76 -15.95 18.81
CA ARG A 179 -12.13 -15.60 19.19
C ARG A 179 -12.80 -14.83 18.08
N ILE A 180 -14.11 -15.04 17.92
CA ILE A 180 -14.95 -14.28 17.00
C ILE A 180 -16.11 -13.69 17.80
N VAL A 181 -16.39 -12.41 17.61
CA VAL A 181 -17.46 -11.66 18.28
C VAL A 181 -18.40 -11.11 17.20
N PHE A 182 -19.67 -11.48 17.28
CA PHE A 182 -20.72 -10.93 16.43
C PHE A 182 -21.40 -9.79 17.17
N GLY A 183 -21.17 -8.58 16.70
CA GLY A 183 -21.42 -7.34 17.43
C GLY A 183 -22.56 -6.49 16.90
N ASP A 184 -23.38 -6.99 15.97
CA ASP A 184 -24.49 -6.21 15.45
C ASP A 184 -25.54 -5.95 16.54
N ARG A 185 -26.24 -4.81 16.47
CA ARG A 185 -27.32 -4.50 17.42
C ARG A 185 -28.50 -5.45 17.23
N ASN A 186 -28.68 -5.98 16.02
CA ASN A 186 -29.72 -6.94 15.71
C ASN A 186 -29.23 -8.38 15.94
N SER A 187 -29.84 -9.07 16.90
CA SER A 187 -29.52 -10.45 17.25
C SER A 187 -29.73 -11.43 16.08
N MET A 188 -30.76 -11.23 15.26
CA MET A 188 -31.01 -12.06 14.07
C MET A 188 -29.86 -11.94 13.07
N ILE A 189 -29.34 -10.74 12.85
CA ILE A 189 -28.17 -10.50 11.98
C ILE A 189 -26.93 -11.20 12.53
N ASN A 190 -26.73 -11.20 13.85
CA ASN A 190 -25.61 -11.91 14.47
C ASN A 190 -25.72 -13.43 14.26
N VAL A 191 -26.92 -14.00 14.42
CA VAL A 191 -27.17 -15.43 14.19
C VAL A 191 -26.93 -15.79 12.71
N GLU A 192 -27.42 -14.97 11.77
CA GLU A 192 -27.18 -15.18 10.34
C GLU A 192 -25.69 -15.11 9.97
N ARG A 193 -24.97 -14.11 10.50
CA ARG A 193 -23.52 -13.98 10.28
C ARG A 193 -22.74 -15.12 10.91
N ALA A 194 -23.13 -15.58 12.10
CA ALA A 194 -22.54 -16.75 12.73
C ALA A 194 -22.79 -18.02 11.92
N ARG A 195 -24.01 -18.19 11.38
CA ARG A 195 -24.36 -19.30 10.48
C ARG A 195 -23.54 -19.26 9.20
N ASN A 196 -23.40 -18.10 8.57
CA ASN A 196 -22.59 -17.92 7.36
C ASN A 196 -21.11 -18.20 7.62
N TRP A 197 -20.60 -17.74 8.77
CA TRP A 197 -19.24 -18.03 9.22
C TRP A 197 -19.02 -19.53 9.42
N LEU A 198 -19.90 -20.21 10.16
CA LEU A 198 -19.78 -21.64 10.41
C LEU A 198 -20.00 -22.48 9.13
N GLY A 199 -20.93 -22.06 8.28
CA GLY A 199 -21.21 -22.71 6.99
C GLY A 199 -20.02 -22.66 6.04
N THR A 200 -19.27 -21.55 6.02
CA THR A 200 -18.04 -21.44 5.23
C THR A 200 -16.86 -22.22 5.82
N THR A 201 -16.79 -22.38 7.14
CA THR A 201 -15.78 -23.27 7.77
C THR A 201 -16.06 -24.76 7.58
N LYS A 202 -17.31 -25.13 7.26
CA LYS A 202 -17.73 -26.52 7.00
C LYS A 202 -17.70 -26.92 5.52
N ALA A 203 -17.27 -26.04 4.61
CA ALA A 203 -17.02 -26.45 3.23
C ALA A 203 -15.93 -27.55 3.21
N PRO A 204 -16.19 -28.69 2.56
CA PRO A 204 -15.53 -29.94 2.91
C PRO A 204 -14.06 -30.00 2.49
N ALA A 205 -13.24 -30.50 3.41
CA ALA A 205 -12.13 -31.35 3.03
C ALA A 205 -12.71 -32.66 2.46
N ALA A 206 -12.87 -32.73 1.14
CA ALA A 206 -13.08 -33.95 0.34
C ALA A 206 -12.75 -33.57 -1.11
N GLY A 207 -11.55 -33.86 -1.62
CA GLY A 207 -11.20 -35.13 -2.27
C GLY A 207 -11.22 -34.90 -3.78
N THR A 208 -10.10 -34.91 -4.51
CA THR A 208 -9.33 -36.11 -4.83
C THR A 208 -7.86 -35.79 -5.11
N CYS A 209 -6.97 -36.55 -4.47
CA CYS A 209 -5.80 -37.05 -5.17
C CYS A 209 -6.30 -38.00 -6.28
N ALA A 210 -5.94 -37.69 -7.52
CA ALA A 210 -5.69 -38.62 -8.60
C ALA A 210 -4.69 -37.93 -9.55
#